data_AF-A0A0C9UDX5-F1
#
_entry.id   AF-A0A0C9UDX5-F1
#
_cell.length_a   1.000
_cell.length_b   1.000
_cell.length_c   1.000
_cell.angle_alpha   90.00
_cell.angle_beta   90.00
_cell.angle_gamma   90.00
#
_symmetry.space_group_name_H-M   'P 1'
#
loop_
_entity.id
_entity.type
_entity.pdbx_description
1 polymer ?
#
loop_
_entity_poly.entity_id
_entity_poly.type
_entity_poly.pdbx_seq_one_letter_code
_entity_poly.pdbx_strand_id
1 'polypeptide(L)'
;DDSLSISVLPPPYAHGDYMPNEFGSEEEPLTLARMLFQYGFAFFPFWLVGIYILFSPLKMTEDWESGKTEHEKMYQYIIIRRTELKWARRCLLATYGLLVV
;
A
#
# COMPACT_ATOMS: atom_id res chain seq x y z
N ASP A 1 35.15 -31.78 -35.41
CA ASP A 1 34.26 -30.67 -35.83
C ASP A 1 33.30 -30.32 -34.71
N ASP A 2 33.85 -29.57 -33.75
CA ASP A 2 33.18 -28.91 -32.63
C ASP A 2 32.29 -27.76 -33.12
N SER A 3 31.07 -28.07 -33.56
CA SER A 3 30.04 -27.07 -33.84
C SER A 3 29.35 -26.66 -32.55
N LEU A 4 30.05 -25.79 -31.82
CA LEU A 4 29.60 -25.01 -30.69
C LEU A 4 28.13 -24.57 -30.84
N SER A 5 27.32 -25.01 -29.88
CA SER A 5 25.99 -24.53 -29.56
C SER A 5 25.96 -23.00 -29.57
N ILE A 6 25.53 -22.43 -30.69
CA ILE A 6 25.22 -21.00 -30.83
C ILE A 6 24.06 -20.69 -29.88
N SER A 7 24.43 -20.25 -28.69
CA SER A 7 23.81 -19.16 -27.95
C SER A 7 22.29 -19.01 -28.17
N VAL A 8 21.51 -19.83 -27.46
CA VAL A 8 20.19 -19.38 -26.98
C VAL A 8 20.48 -18.40 -25.84
N LEU A 9 21.01 -17.22 -26.17
CA LEU A 9 21.07 -16.12 -25.23
C LEU A 9 19.61 -15.71 -24.96
N PRO A 10 19.17 -15.60 -23.70
CA PRO A 10 17.90 -14.94 -23.41
C PRO A 10 17.93 -13.54 -24.05
N PRO A 11 16.77 -13.02 -24.51
CA PRO A 11 16.71 -11.69 -25.11
C PRO A 11 17.47 -10.70 -24.24
N PRO A 12 18.31 -9.81 -24.81
CA PRO A 12 18.97 -8.78 -24.03
C PRO A 12 17.90 -8.03 -23.25
N TYR A 13 17.92 -8.13 -21.93
CA TYR A 13 17.07 -7.30 -21.08
C TYR A 13 17.51 -5.87 -21.32
N ALA A 14 16.85 -5.18 -22.24
CA ALA A 14 17.06 -3.76 -22.45
C ALA A 14 16.67 -3.08 -21.14
N HIS A 15 17.68 -2.56 -20.44
CA HIS A 15 17.53 -1.87 -19.16
C HIS A 15 16.76 -0.52 -19.25
N GLY A 16 16.04 -0.27 -20.35
CA GLY A 16 15.50 1.03 -20.70
C GLY A 16 13.98 1.15 -20.69
N ASP A 17 13.23 0.22 -21.28
CA ASP A 17 11.89 0.58 -21.78
C ASP A 17 10.76 -0.39 -21.41
N TYR A 18 11.00 -1.33 -20.49
CA TYR A 18 9.98 -2.21 -19.92
C TYR A 18 9.83 -1.99 -18.41
N MET A 19 9.60 -0.75 -18.00
CA MET A 19 8.84 -0.52 -16.78
C MET A 19 7.37 -0.52 -17.24
N PRO A 20 6.56 -1.55 -16.92
CA PRO A 20 5.11 -1.38 -17.01
C PRO A 20 4.77 -0.07 -16.32
N ASN A 21 3.92 0.77 -16.94
CA ASN A 21 3.39 2.00 -16.32
C ASN A 21 2.74 1.76 -14.94
N GLU A 22 2.59 0.49 -14.54
CA GLU A 22 2.16 0.06 -13.22
C GLU A 22 3.22 0.22 -12.12
N PHE A 23 4.50 0.47 -12.44
CA PHE A 23 5.54 0.76 -11.45
C PHE A 23 5.63 2.24 -11.05
N GLY A 24 4.72 3.09 -11.56
CA GLY A 24 4.86 4.55 -11.47
C GLY A 24 3.61 5.33 -11.13
N SER A 25 2.49 4.69 -10.81
CA SER A 25 1.44 5.45 -10.12
C SER A 25 1.91 5.62 -8.68
N GLU A 26 2.27 6.85 -8.29
CA GLU A 26 2.39 7.25 -6.88
C GLU A 26 1.02 7.20 -6.17
N GLU A 27 0.18 6.23 -6.54
CA GLU A 27 -1.09 6.00 -5.91
C GLU A 27 -0.78 5.32 -4.59
N GLU A 28 -0.83 6.12 -3.51
CA GLU A 28 -0.73 5.63 -2.15
C GLU A 28 -1.54 4.34 -2.01
N PRO A 29 -0.97 3.26 -1.40
CA PRO A 29 -1.62 1.97 -1.33
C PRO A 29 -3.05 2.11 -0.81
N LEU A 30 -3.96 1.34 -1.40
CA LEU A 30 -5.35 1.27 -0.99
C LEU A 30 -5.40 0.72 0.44
N THR A 31 -5.44 1.63 1.42
CA THR A 31 -5.48 1.29 2.85
C THR A 31 -6.90 1.39 3.38
N LEU A 32 -7.17 0.66 4.47
CA LEU A 32 -8.45 0.72 5.15
C LEU A 32 -8.82 2.15 5.56
N ALA A 33 -7.85 2.93 6.06
CA ALA A 33 -8.08 4.32 6.45
C ALA A 33 -8.51 5.22 5.26
N ARG A 34 -7.94 5.01 4.06
CA ARG A 34 -8.34 5.72 2.84
C ARG A 34 -9.78 5.39 2.44
N MET A 35 -10.15 4.11 2.50
CA MET A 35 -11.52 3.67 2.25
C MET A 35 -12.50 4.26 3.26
N LEU A 36 -12.18 4.19 4.56
CA LEU A 36 -13.02 4.75 5.62
C LEU A 36 -13.24 6.25 5.47
N PHE A 37 -12.24 7.00 5.01
CA PHE A 37 -12.40 8.42 4.69
C PHE A 37 -13.38 8.63 3.54
N GLN A 38 -13.22 7.89 2.44
CA GLN A 38 -14.09 7.98 1.26
C GLN A 38 -15.55 7.61 1.59
N TYR A 39 -15.75 6.51 2.33
CA TYR A 39 -17.08 6.04 2.72
C TYR A 39 -17.71 6.86 3.84
N GLY A 40 -16.91 7.53 4.69
CA GLY A 40 -17.46 8.33 5.77
C GLY A 40 -18.28 9.55 5.31
N PHE A 41 -18.10 10.01 4.06
CA PHE A 41 -19.02 10.98 3.45
C PHE A 41 -20.44 10.45 3.23
N ALA A 42 -20.60 9.14 3.04
CA ALA A 42 -21.92 8.50 2.96
C ALA A 42 -22.47 8.11 4.35
N PHE A 43 -21.59 7.89 5.31
CA PHE A 43 -21.95 7.42 6.66
C PHE A 43 -21.04 8.06 7.71
N PHE A 44 -21.46 9.18 8.30
CA PHE A 44 -20.65 9.95 9.25
C PHE A 44 -20.01 9.18 10.42
N PRO A 45 -20.62 8.13 11.04
CA PRO A 45 -19.94 7.41 12.12
C PRO A 45 -18.76 6.55 11.64
N PHE A 46 -18.60 6.32 10.34
CA PHE A 46 -17.49 5.51 9.81
C PHE A 46 -16.12 6.15 10.03
N TRP A 47 -16.04 7.48 10.14
CA TRP A 47 -14.77 8.14 10.44
C TRP A 47 -14.25 7.82 11.86
N LEU A 48 -15.11 7.43 12.82
CA LEU A 48 -14.69 6.97 14.14
C LEU A 48 -13.88 5.67 14.07
N VAL A 49 -14.22 4.78 13.14
CA VAL A 49 -13.43 3.56 12.88
C VAL A 49 -12.06 3.93 12.33
N GLY A 50 -11.99 4.96 11.49
CA GLY A 50 -10.72 5.52 11.01
C GLY A 50 -9.85 6.05 12.14
N ILE A 51 -10.44 6.75 13.12
CA ILE A 51 -9.73 7.23 14.31
C ILE A 51 -9.24 6.06 15.16
N TYR A 52 -10.05 5.01 15.30
CA TYR A 52 -9.66 3.80 16.03
C TYR A 52 -8.40 3.14 15.46
N ILE A 53 -8.12 3.27 14.15
CA ILE A 53 -6.88 2.78 13.51
C ILE A 53 -5.62 3.49 14.03
N LEU A 54 -5.70 4.73 14.56
CA LEU A 54 -4.55 5.35 15.24
C LEU A 54 -4.19 4.60 16.52
N PHE A 55 -5.20 4.12 17.25
CA PHE A 55 -5.04 3.43 18.52
C PHE A 55 -4.77 1.93 18.33
N SER A 56 -5.21 1.37 17.22
CA SER A 56 -4.97 -0.03 16.87
C SER A 56 -3.54 -0.22 16.32
N PRO A 57 -2.70 -1.07 16.95
CA PRO A 57 -1.48 -1.54 16.32
C PRO A 57 -1.89 -2.44 15.14
N LEU A 58 -1.60 -2.00 13.92
CA LEU A 58 -1.85 -2.79 12.72
C LEU A 58 -0.97 -4.05 12.79
N LYS A 59 -1.56 -5.15 13.27
CA LYS A 59 -0.92 -6.46 13.36
C LYS A 59 -1.19 -7.16 12.05
N MET A 60 -0.25 -7.08 11.12
CA MET A 60 -0.34 -7.85 9.88
C MET A 60 -0.08 -9.30 10.25
N THR A 61 -1.10 -10.15 10.08
CA THR A 61 -0.98 -11.59 10.35
C THR A 61 0.19 -12.15 9.54
N GLU A 62 1.03 -12.93 10.22
CA GLU A 62 2.28 -13.51 9.74
C GLU A 62 2.09 -14.37 8.46
N ASP A 63 0.86 -14.82 8.22
CA ASP A 63 0.48 -15.68 7.10
C ASP A 63 0.28 -14.95 5.75
N TRP A 64 0.38 -13.61 5.68
CA TRP A 64 -0.03 -12.86 4.47
C TRP A 64 0.81 -13.15 3.21
N GLU A 65 2.00 -13.75 3.31
CA GLU A 65 2.76 -14.14 2.11
C GLU A 65 3.86 -15.16 2.45
N SER A 66 3.57 -16.46 2.31
CA SER A 66 4.52 -17.55 2.61
C SER A 66 5.72 -17.66 1.64
N GLY A 67 5.88 -16.72 0.69
CA GLY A 67 6.90 -16.79 -0.36
C GLY A 67 7.81 -15.58 -0.54
N LYS A 68 7.62 -14.49 0.23
CA LYS A 68 8.34 -13.22 0.00
C LYS A 68 9.37 -12.92 1.10
N THR A 69 10.54 -12.42 0.71
CA THR A 69 11.70 -12.10 1.57
C THR A 69 11.29 -11.15 2.70
N GLU A 70 11.70 -11.43 3.95
CA GLU A 70 11.30 -10.68 5.15
C GLU A 70 11.56 -9.17 5.05
N HIS A 71 12.64 -8.77 4.38
CA HIS A 71 13.01 -7.38 4.19
C HIS A 71 12.00 -6.57 3.35
N GLU A 72 11.41 -7.18 2.32
CA GLU A 72 10.46 -6.47 1.46
C GLU A 72 9.11 -6.29 2.16
N LYS A 73 8.71 -7.26 2.99
CA LYS A 73 7.52 -7.17 3.84
C LYS A 73 7.61 -6.02 4.84
N MET A 74 8.77 -5.84 5.47
CA MET A 74 8.99 -4.71 6.40
C MET A 74 8.89 -3.36 5.70
N TYR A 75 9.46 -3.22 4.50
CA TYR A 75 9.38 -1.98 3.74
C TYR A 75 7.94 -1.62 3.38
N GLN A 76 7.19 -2.59 2.84
CA GLN A 76 5.78 -2.42 2.51
C GLN A 76 4.93 -2.09 3.75
N TYR A 77 5.20 -2.76 4.87
CA TYR A 77 4.54 -2.48 6.15
C TYR A 77 4.73 -1.01 6.59
N ILE A 78 5.96 -0.49 6.50
CA ILE A 78 6.25 0.90 6.91
C ILE A 78 5.48 1.89 6.02
N ILE A 79 5.41 1.64 4.70
CA ILE A 79 4.67 2.50 3.77
C ILE A 79 3.19 2.49 4.12
N ILE A 80 2.59 1.30 4.23
CA ILE A 80 1.17 1.12 4.56
C ILE A 80 0.83 1.79 5.89
N ARG A 81 1.66 1.60 6.93
CA ARG A 81 1.39 2.20 8.24
C ARG A 81 1.45 3.73 8.19
N ARG A 82 2.41 4.30 7.43
CA ARG A 82 2.51 5.76 7.26
C ARG A 82 1.29 6.31 6.52
N THR A 83 0.82 5.64 5.48
CA THR A 83 -0.36 6.09 4.73
C THR A 83 -1.62 5.97 5.57
N GLU A 84 -1.82 4.85 6.28
CA GLU A 84 -2.93 4.69 7.22
C GLU A 84 -3.00 5.82 8.24
N LEU A 85 -1.88 6.14 8.90
CA LEU A 85 -1.84 7.19 9.92
C LEU A 85 -2.15 8.57 9.32
N LYS A 86 -1.69 8.86 8.10
CA LYS A 86 -2.03 10.12 7.40
C LYS A 86 -3.53 10.22 7.19
N TRP A 87 -4.16 9.18 6.65
CA TRP A 87 -5.60 9.16 6.36
C TRP A 87 -6.44 9.13 7.64
N ALA A 88 -6.01 8.41 8.66
CA ALA A 88 -6.71 8.34 9.94
C ALA A 88 -6.72 9.69 10.68
N ARG A 89 -5.65 10.50 10.57
CA ARG A 89 -5.65 11.90 11.04
C ARG A 89 -6.65 12.77 10.27
N ARG A 90 -6.80 12.56 8.96
CA ARG A 90 -7.82 13.27 8.16
C ARG A 90 -9.23 12.87 8.59
N CYS A 91 -9.48 11.61 8.92
CA CYS A 91 -10.74 11.17 9.54
C CYS A 91 -11.00 11.87 10.87
N LEU A 92 -9.99 12.04 11.73
CA LEU A 92 -10.13 12.81 12.97
C LEU A 92 -10.57 14.25 12.69
N LEU A 93 -9.88 14.95 11.78
CA LEU A 93 -10.25 16.32 11.41
C LEU A 93 -11.67 16.41 10.83
N ALA A 94 -12.07 15.44 10.00
CA ALA A 94 -13.43 15.38 9.44
C ALA A 94 -14.48 15.20 10.54
N THR A 95 -14.27 14.27 11.49
CA THR A 95 -15.20 14.12 12.64
C THR A 95 -15.24 15.35 13.53
N TYR A 96 -14.09 15.97 13.79
CA TYR A 96 -14.01 17.16 14.61
C TYR A 96 -14.76 18.32 13.95
N GLY A 97 -14.56 18.52 12.64
CA GLY A 97 -15.30 19.50 11.86
C GLY A 97 -16.81 19.26 11.93
N LEU A 98 -17.27 18.01 11.82
CA LEU A 98 -18.69 17.68 11.94
C LEU A 98 -19.25 17.92 13.34
N LEU A 99 -18.50 17.60 14.40
CA LEU A 99 -18.96 17.80 15.78
C LEU A 99 -18.98 19.27 16.22
N VAL A 100 -18.14 20.11 15.63
CA VAL A 100 -18.01 21.54 15.97
C VAL A 100 -18.95 22.43 15.13
N VAL A 101 -19.29 22.00 13.91
CA VAL A 101 -20.27 22.66 13.03
C VAL A 101 -21.69 22.32 13.48
#